data_AF-A0A1S2IQ21-F1
#
_entry.id   AF-A0A1S2IQ21-F1
#
_cell.length_a   1.000
_cell.length_b   1.000
_cell.length_c   1.000
_cell.angle_alpha   90.00
_cell.angle_beta   90.00
_cell.angle_gamma   90.00
#
_symmetry.space_group_name_H-M   'P 1'
#
loop_
_entity.id
_entity.type
_entity.pdbx_description
1 polymer ?
#
loop_
_entity_poly.entity_id
_entity_poly.type
_entity_poly.pdbx_seq_one_letter_code
_entity_poly.pdbx_strand_id
1 'polypeptide(L)'
;MNWSLSHPESHLMLTMSVVLFLGALAFVVPTIIAHRRRPVSDAAAWADLPRREEGAAWATDRVLRSVEASCTVARVGFPGFVRAVVGPTVRLDLASPTVAPPEPWQTTPDGRSWSAPMWALQAVPLGQTPSTQFATVVGLGSDQDGAVLVDLRRASGFVALDGDRTARAAVARRIVDQVRTDPWSVGTPVLTVGIRGGEFGAADAVSVGEAVAAVAADATPGLLVVHGVPGGSEGRELARLLERPGGRWAALSMSPDPLARWTLDCRRDGTFVSDEFGVVRWVDQLLSTVAAVPVEDDATVVEELRA
;
A
#
# COMPACT_ATOMS: atom_id res chain seq x y z
N MET A 1 35.33 24.97 57.55
CA MET A 1 33.98 24.44 57.81
C MET A 1 34.09 22.94 57.91
N ASN A 2 34.25 22.44 59.13
CA ASN A 2 34.44 21.03 59.42
C ASN A 2 33.06 20.38 59.58
N TRP A 3 32.69 19.50 58.66
CA TRP A 3 31.47 18.71 58.76
C TRP A 3 31.69 17.60 59.81
N SER A 4 31.07 17.72 60.98
CA SER A 4 31.10 16.69 62.03
C SER A 4 30.16 15.53 61.66
N LEU A 5 30.73 14.41 61.21
CA LEU A 5 30.08 13.16 60.82
C LEU A 5 29.61 12.31 62.03
N SER A 6 29.03 12.92 63.06
CA SER A 6 28.74 12.24 64.33
C SER A 6 27.31 12.43 64.83
N HIS A 7 26.33 12.47 63.92
CA HIS A 7 24.91 12.33 64.28
C HIS A 7 24.33 11.09 63.58
N PRO A 8 23.88 10.05 64.32
CA PRO A 8 23.35 8.81 63.75
C PRO A 8 22.12 9.05 62.85
N GLU A 9 21.44 10.19 63.01
CA GLU A 9 20.30 10.61 62.20
C GLU A 9 20.68 10.87 60.72
N SER A 10 21.91 11.31 60.44
CA SER A 10 22.37 11.59 59.07
C SER A 10 22.57 10.31 58.26
N HIS A 11 22.98 9.22 58.91
CA HIS A 11 23.10 7.91 58.29
C HIS A 11 21.74 7.29 57.96
N LEU A 12 20.70 7.59 58.75
CA LEU A 12 19.35 7.09 58.52
C LEU A 12 18.68 7.81 57.35
N MET A 13 18.83 9.15 57.27
CA MET A 13 18.34 9.92 56.13
C MET A 13 19.03 9.54 54.81
N LEU A 14 20.34 9.28 54.85
CA LEU A 14 21.10 8.86 53.68
C LEU A 14 20.71 7.44 53.24
N THR A 15 20.56 6.51 54.17
CA THR A 15 20.10 5.14 53.84
C THR A 15 18.68 5.13 53.29
N MET A 16 17.74 5.89 53.89
CA MET A 16 16.38 6.03 53.33
C MET A 16 16.38 6.64 51.94
N SER A 17 17.19 7.68 51.69
CA SER A 17 17.29 8.32 50.38
C SER A 17 17.83 7.35 49.32
N VAL A 18 18.86 6.56 49.65
CA VAL A 18 19.41 5.55 48.75
C VAL A 18 18.39 4.44 48.48
N VAL A 19 17.68 3.96 49.48
CA VAL A 19 16.65 2.92 49.31
C VAL A 19 15.49 3.42 48.45
N LEU A 20 15.01 4.64 48.68
CA LEU A 20 13.95 5.24 47.85
C LEU A 20 14.42 5.48 46.41
N PHE A 21 15.65 5.95 46.22
CA PHE A 21 16.21 6.15 44.88
C PHE A 21 16.37 4.82 44.14
N LEU A 22 16.89 3.78 44.79
CA LEU A 22 17.02 2.45 44.19
C LEU A 22 15.66 1.81 43.92
N GLY A 23 14.68 1.98 44.80
CA GLY A 23 13.29 1.53 44.59
C GLY A 23 12.63 2.24 43.41
N ALA A 24 12.79 3.56 43.32
CA ALA A 24 12.29 4.35 42.19
C ALA A 24 12.98 3.94 40.89
N LEU A 25 14.30 3.74 40.89
CA LEU A 25 15.05 3.28 39.72
C LEU A 25 14.61 1.88 39.28
N ALA A 26 14.43 0.96 40.24
CA ALA A 26 13.98 -0.40 40.01
C ALA A 26 12.55 -0.48 39.46
N PHE A 27 11.73 0.57 39.60
CA PHE A 27 10.40 0.63 39.00
C PHE A 27 10.38 1.43 37.69
N VAL A 28 11.01 2.60 37.67
CA VAL A 28 11.03 3.52 36.52
C VAL A 28 11.79 2.92 35.35
N VAL A 29 12.95 2.30 35.58
CA VAL A 29 13.76 1.72 34.50
C VAL A 29 13.02 0.60 33.78
N PRO A 30 12.47 -0.44 34.43
CA PRO A 30 11.69 -1.46 33.73
C PRO A 30 10.39 -0.90 33.15
N THR A 31 9.76 0.12 33.74
CA THR A 31 8.57 0.75 33.14
C THR A 31 8.92 1.51 31.86
N ILE A 32 10.01 2.27 31.85
CA ILE A 32 10.55 2.92 30.64
C ILE A 32 10.97 1.88 29.61
N ILE A 33 11.65 0.81 30.03
CA ILE A 33 12.04 -0.29 29.15
C ILE A 33 10.80 -1.00 28.61
N ALA A 34 9.76 -1.28 29.40
CA ALA A 34 8.53 -1.93 28.95
C ALA A 34 7.71 -1.02 28.01
N HIS A 35 7.70 0.29 28.24
CA HIS A 35 7.10 1.25 27.32
C HIS A 35 7.91 1.40 26.03
N ARG A 36 9.25 1.36 26.10
CA ARG A 36 10.13 1.36 24.91
C ARG A 36 10.15 0.00 24.19
N ARG A 37 9.91 -1.10 24.90
CA ARG A 37 9.75 -2.47 24.40
C ARG A 37 8.30 -2.83 24.11
N ARG A 38 7.38 -1.84 24.01
CA ARG A 38 6.12 -2.08 23.30
C ARG A 38 6.52 -2.69 21.95
N PRO A 39 6.03 -3.89 21.60
CA PRO A 39 6.54 -4.64 20.47
C PRO A 39 6.41 -3.79 19.21
N VAL A 40 7.56 -3.22 18.82
CA VAL A 40 7.83 -2.69 17.48
C VAL A 40 7.75 -3.81 16.45
N SER A 41 7.66 -5.08 16.89
CA SER A 41 7.80 -6.27 16.08
C SER A 41 6.65 -6.50 15.10
N ASP A 42 5.39 -6.23 15.41
CA ASP A 42 4.34 -6.85 14.58
C ASP A 42 4.05 -6.07 13.30
N ALA A 43 3.93 -4.75 13.40
CA ALA A 43 3.65 -3.89 12.24
C ALA A 43 4.82 -3.81 11.24
N ALA A 44 6.06 -3.83 11.76
CA ALA A 44 7.24 -3.83 10.92
C ALA A 44 7.51 -5.22 10.34
N ALA A 45 7.30 -6.29 11.10
CA ALA A 45 7.59 -7.65 10.64
C ALA A 45 6.78 -8.02 9.41
N TRP A 46 5.48 -7.72 9.34
CA TRP A 46 4.70 -8.05 8.15
C TRP A 46 5.14 -7.26 6.91
N ALA A 47 5.65 -6.04 7.10
CA ALA A 47 6.17 -5.22 6.00
C ALA A 47 7.58 -5.61 5.57
N ASP A 48 8.32 -6.32 6.42
CA ASP A 48 9.61 -6.95 6.11
C ASP A 48 9.44 -8.40 5.61
N LEU A 49 8.22 -8.96 5.63
CA LEU A 49 7.96 -10.28 5.07
C LEU A 49 8.35 -10.31 3.59
N PRO A 50 8.79 -11.48 3.09
CA PRO A 50 9.20 -11.65 1.71
C PRO A 50 8.13 -11.09 0.78
N ARG A 51 8.62 -10.47 -0.29
CA ARG A 51 7.80 -9.80 -1.28
C ARG A 51 6.75 -10.76 -1.85
N ARG A 52 5.67 -10.18 -2.40
CA ARG A 52 4.76 -10.91 -3.29
C ARG A 52 5.60 -11.76 -4.25
N GLU A 53 5.22 -13.03 -4.41
CA GLU A 53 5.90 -13.94 -5.33
C GLU A 53 6.04 -13.28 -6.70
N GLU A 54 7.24 -13.31 -7.28
CA GLU A 54 7.55 -12.63 -8.55
C GLU A 54 6.56 -13.01 -9.67
N GLY A 55 6.15 -14.28 -9.70
CA GLY A 55 5.13 -14.78 -10.62
C GLY A 55 3.76 -14.09 -10.48
N ALA A 56 3.33 -13.74 -9.27
CA ALA A 56 2.06 -13.06 -9.05
C ALA A 56 2.09 -11.60 -9.53
N ALA A 57 3.25 -10.94 -9.43
CA ALA A 57 3.43 -9.61 -10.01
C ALA A 57 3.36 -9.68 -11.55
N TRP A 58 4.07 -10.60 -12.20
CA TRP A 58 3.98 -10.75 -13.66
C TRP A 58 2.60 -11.16 -14.15
N ALA A 59 1.86 -11.99 -13.40
CA ALA A 59 0.48 -12.32 -13.71
C ALA A 59 -0.43 -11.07 -13.66
N THR A 60 -0.23 -10.22 -12.65
CA THR A 60 -0.94 -8.93 -12.52
C THR A 60 -0.60 -7.99 -13.67
N ASP A 61 0.68 -7.85 -14.03
CA ASP A 61 1.12 -7.07 -15.20
C ASP A 61 0.40 -7.52 -16.46
N ARG A 62 0.36 -8.84 -16.69
CA ARG A 62 -0.34 -9.42 -17.85
C ARG A 62 -1.82 -9.03 -17.88
N VAL A 63 -2.51 -9.10 -16.74
CA VAL A 63 -3.92 -8.69 -16.62
C VAL A 63 -4.10 -7.22 -16.97
N LEU A 64 -3.29 -6.33 -16.38
CA LEU A 64 -3.36 -4.89 -16.63
C LEU A 64 -3.10 -4.57 -18.11
N ARG A 65 -2.11 -5.21 -18.73
CA ARG A 65 -1.80 -5.01 -20.15
C ARG A 65 -2.87 -5.61 -21.07
N SER A 66 -3.55 -6.67 -20.64
CA SER A 66 -4.63 -7.28 -21.41
C SER A 66 -5.85 -6.36 -21.57
N VAL A 67 -6.18 -5.54 -20.56
CA VAL A 67 -7.32 -4.61 -20.69
C VAL A 67 -7.04 -3.52 -21.72
N GLU A 68 -5.82 -2.97 -21.74
CA GLU A 68 -5.42 -1.99 -22.76
C GLU A 68 -5.32 -2.59 -24.15
N ALA A 69 -4.77 -3.79 -24.27
CA ALA A 69 -4.71 -4.50 -25.55
C ALA A 69 -6.12 -4.74 -26.10
N SER A 70 -7.04 -5.18 -25.25
CA SER A 70 -8.46 -5.38 -25.59
C SER A 70 -9.10 -4.06 -26.05
N CYS A 71 -8.89 -2.98 -25.30
CA CYS A 71 -9.39 -1.64 -25.67
C CYS A 71 -8.83 -1.16 -27.01
N THR A 72 -7.53 -1.38 -27.24
CA THR A 72 -6.82 -0.99 -28.47
C THR A 72 -7.39 -1.72 -29.69
N VAL A 73 -7.57 -3.04 -29.58
CA VAL A 73 -8.14 -3.88 -30.64
C VAL A 73 -9.57 -3.44 -30.98
N ALA A 74 -10.38 -3.20 -29.95
CA ALA A 74 -11.77 -2.75 -30.12
C ALA A 74 -11.90 -1.25 -30.47
N ARG A 75 -10.78 -0.50 -30.50
CA ARG A 75 -10.74 0.96 -30.74
C ARG A 75 -11.61 1.75 -29.76
N VAL A 76 -11.64 1.33 -28.50
CA VAL A 76 -12.32 2.02 -27.41
C VAL A 76 -11.28 2.60 -26.44
N GLY A 77 -11.59 3.76 -25.85
CA GLY A 77 -10.75 4.33 -24.80
C GLY A 77 -10.93 3.57 -23.50
N PHE A 78 -9.83 3.23 -22.82
CA PHE A 78 -9.92 2.57 -21.51
C PHE A 78 -10.39 3.59 -20.45
N PRO A 79 -11.54 3.39 -19.77
CA PRO A 79 -12.08 4.34 -18.79
C PRO A 79 -11.21 4.48 -17.53
N GLY A 80 -10.25 3.59 -17.32
CA GLY A 80 -9.54 3.45 -16.06
C GLY A 80 -10.37 2.71 -15.01
N PHE A 81 -9.72 2.28 -13.94
CA PHE A 81 -10.35 1.62 -12.81
C PHE A 81 -9.93 2.29 -11.50
N VAL A 82 -10.82 2.27 -10.50
CA VAL A 82 -10.54 2.72 -9.13
C VAL A 82 -9.97 1.55 -8.33
N ARG A 83 -10.62 0.39 -8.46
CA ARG A 83 -10.26 -0.87 -7.80
C ARG A 83 -10.25 -1.99 -8.82
N ALA A 84 -9.30 -2.90 -8.71
CA ALA A 84 -9.28 -4.16 -9.42
C ALA A 84 -9.15 -5.32 -8.43
N VAL A 85 -9.85 -6.41 -8.69
CA VAL A 85 -9.72 -7.66 -7.94
C VAL A 85 -9.23 -8.71 -8.92
N VAL A 86 -8.06 -9.29 -8.63
CA VAL A 86 -7.38 -10.26 -9.49
C VAL A 86 -7.43 -11.63 -8.81
N GLY A 87 -8.32 -12.49 -9.30
CA GLY A 87 -8.47 -13.88 -8.89
C GLY A 87 -8.78 -14.78 -10.10
N PRO A 88 -9.52 -15.88 -9.93
CA PRO A 88 -9.98 -16.72 -11.06
C PRO A 88 -10.80 -15.94 -12.08
N THR A 89 -11.58 -14.98 -11.60
CA THR A 89 -12.21 -13.92 -12.40
C THR A 89 -11.57 -12.60 -12.02
N VAL A 90 -11.18 -11.82 -13.03
CA VAL A 90 -10.71 -10.45 -12.81
C VAL A 90 -11.90 -9.52 -12.88
N ARG A 91 -12.01 -8.62 -11.90
CA ARG A 91 -13.02 -7.58 -11.84
C ARG A 91 -12.37 -6.20 -11.76
N LEU A 92 -12.85 -5.25 -12.55
CA LEU A 92 -12.41 -3.86 -12.57
C LEU A 92 -13.60 -2.96 -12.23
N ASP A 93 -13.54 -2.27 -11.10
CA ASP A 93 -14.51 -1.23 -10.76
C ASP A 93 -14.05 0.07 -11.46
N LEU A 94 -14.80 0.51 -12.46
CA LEU A 94 -14.39 1.53 -13.42
C LEU A 94 -14.43 2.94 -12.82
N ALA A 95 -13.47 3.77 -13.22
CA ALA A 95 -13.47 5.19 -12.84
C ALA A 95 -14.52 6.01 -13.61
N SER A 96 -14.95 5.54 -14.78
CA SER A 96 -16.02 6.15 -15.57
C SER A 96 -16.92 5.04 -16.11
N PRO A 97 -18.21 5.01 -15.73
CA PRO A 97 -19.11 3.94 -16.14
C PRO A 97 -19.25 3.85 -17.67
N THR A 98 -19.24 2.63 -18.20
CA THR A 98 -19.46 2.36 -19.63
C THR A 98 -20.03 0.96 -19.86
N VAL A 99 -21.01 0.90 -20.77
CA VAL A 99 -21.75 -0.33 -21.11
C VAL A 99 -21.19 -1.04 -22.35
N ALA A 100 -20.07 -0.58 -22.90
CA ALA A 100 -19.43 -1.13 -24.10
C ALA A 100 -18.02 -1.66 -23.80
N PRO A 101 -17.89 -2.74 -23.01
CA PRO A 101 -16.59 -3.36 -22.76
C PRO A 101 -16.06 -4.02 -24.06
N PRO A 102 -14.74 -4.01 -24.29
CA PRO A 102 -14.13 -4.80 -25.36
C PRO A 102 -14.11 -6.28 -24.99
N GLU A 103 -14.15 -7.21 -25.95
CA GLU A 103 -13.89 -8.62 -25.65
C GLU A 103 -12.48 -8.81 -25.04
N PRO A 104 -12.28 -9.75 -24.08
CA PRO A 104 -13.25 -10.68 -23.51
C PRO A 104 -14.01 -10.13 -22.29
N TRP A 105 -13.95 -8.82 -22.06
CA TRP A 105 -14.58 -8.18 -20.91
C TRP A 105 -16.09 -8.13 -21.06
N GLN A 106 -16.76 -8.45 -19.97
CA GLN A 106 -18.19 -8.26 -19.79
C GLN A 106 -18.42 -7.09 -18.84
N THR A 107 -19.58 -6.45 -18.94
CA THR A 107 -19.92 -5.31 -18.10
C THR A 107 -21.20 -5.61 -17.33
N THR A 108 -21.28 -5.01 -16.15
CA THR A 108 -22.50 -4.95 -15.36
C THR A 108 -23.55 -4.07 -16.06
N PRO A 109 -24.86 -4.26 -15.80
CA PRO A 109 -25.91 -3.45 -16.44
C PRO A 109 -25.80 -1.94 -16.20
N ASP A 110 -25.21 -1.53 -15.08
CA ASP A 110 -24.96 -0.12 -14.73
C ASP A 110 -23.65 0.43 -15.32
N GLY A 111 -22.89 -0.42 -16.03
CA GLY A 111 -21.61 -0.08 -16.65
C GLY A 111 -20.48 0.20 -15.67
N ARG A 112 -20.64 -0.06 -14.37
CA ARG A 112 -19.68 0.35 -13.35
C ARG A 112 -18.54 -0.62 -13.15
N SER A 113 -18.75 -1.89 -13.50
CA SER A 113 -17.75 -2.94 -13.34
C SER A 113 -17.56 -3.70 -14.64
N TRP A 114 -16.31 -3.93 -15.01
CA TRP A 114 -15.93 -4.91 -16.01
C TRP A 114 -15.45 -6.21 -15.36
N SER A 115 -15.69 -7.34 -16.00
CA SER A 115 -15.20 -8.63 -15.53
C SER A 115 -14.81 -9.55 -16.69
N ALA A 116 -13.76 -10.34 -16.50
CA ALA A 116 -13.35 -11.37 -17.44
C ALA A 116 -12.70 -12.55 -16.68
N PRO A 117 -12.89 -13.79 -17.13
CA PRO A 117 -12.19 -14.91 -16.52
C PRO A 117 -10.70 -14.87 -16.86
N MET A 118 -9.85 -15.28 -15.91
CA MET A 118 -8.39 -15.21 -16.04
C MET A 118 -7.87 -15.91 -17.31
N TRP A 119 -8.42 -17.09 -17.64
CA TRP A 119 -8.01 -17.85 -18.82
C TRP A 119 -8.25 -17.09 -20.14
N ALA A 120 -9.30 -16.27 -20.23
CA ALA A 120 -9.58 -15.48 -21.42
C ALA A 120 -8.60 -14.31 -21.56
N LEU A 121 -8.23 -13.69 -20.44
CA LEU A 121 -7.21 -12.64 -20.40
C LEU A 121 -5.82 -13.18 -20.77
N GLN A 122 -5.52 -14.43 -20.41
CA GLN A 122 -4.29 -15.09 -20.82
C GLN A 122 -4.20 -15.29 -22.35
N ALA A 123 -5.33 -15.42 -23.05
CA ALA A 123 -5.36 -15.56 -24.49
C ALA A 123 -5.19 -14.23 -25.26
N VAL A 124 -5.30 -13.08 -24.58
CA VAL A 124 -5.18 -11.76 -25.22
C VAL A 124 -3.73 -11.53 -25.69
N PRO A 125 -3.51 -11.23 -26.99
CA PRO A 125 -2.18 -10.87 -27.49
C PRO A 125 -1.72 -9.54 -26.89
N LEU A 126 -0.51 -9.53 -26.32
CA LEU A 126 0.07 -8.34 -25.70
C LEU A 126 1.17 -7.74 -26.59
N GLY A 127 1.23 -6.40 -26.63
CA GLY A 127 2.37 -5.69 -27.21
C GLY A 127 3.65 -5.85 -26.36
N GLN A 128 4.78 -5.32 -26.82
CA GLN A 128 6.03 -5.33 -26.05
C GLN A 128 6.22 -4.09 -25.18
N THR A 129 5.53 -2.99 -25.47
CA THR A 129 5.69 -1.72 -24.75
C THR A 129 4.98 -1.77 -23.40
N PRO A 130 5.67 -1.49 -22.28
CA PRO A 130 5.04 -1.30 -20.98
C PRO A 130 4.10 -0.10 -21.01
N SER A 131 3.00 -0.19 -20.27
CA SER A 131 2.07 0.93 -20.17
C SER A 131 2.40 1.86 -19.02
N THR A 132 2.29 3.15 -19.29
CA THR A 132 2.38 4.19 -18.26
C THR A 132 1.03 4.43 -17.56
N GLN A 133 -0.06 3.83 -18.04
CA GLN A 133 -1.39 4.01 -17.47
C GLN A 133 -1.52 3.38 -16.07
N PHE A 134 -0.67 2.42 -15.74
CA PHE A 134 -0.73 1.69 -14.47
C PHE A 134 0.39 2.05 -13.51
N ALA A 135 1.19 3.08 -13.82
CA ALA A 135 2.39 3.47 -13.06
C ALA A 135 2.16 3.72 -11.55
N THR A 136 0.92 4.07 -11.17
CA THR A 136 0.53 4.32 -9.77
C THR A 136 -0.42 3.27 -9.21
N VAL A 137 -0.52 2.11 -9.86
CA VAL A 137 -1.32 0.98 -9.39
C VAL A 137 -0.53 0.21 -8.35
N VAL A 138 -1.16 -0.01 -7.19
CA VAL A 138 -0.56 -0.76 -6.08
C VAL A 138 -1.53 -1.81 -5.56
N GLY A 139 -1.00 -2.95 -5.12
CA GLY A 139 -1.79 -3.88 -4.33
C GLY A 139 -1.97 -3.38 -2.91
N LEU A 140 -3.19 -3.46 -2.37
CA LEU A 140 -3.50 -3.14 -0.97
C LEU A 140 -3.68 -4.37 -0.08
N GLY A 141 -3.89 -5.53 -0.68
CA GLY A 141 -4.07 -6.79 0.04
C GLY A 141 -4.71 -7.85 -0.83
N SER A 142 -5.42 -8.76 -0.21
CA SER A 142 -6.41 -9.61 -0.85
C SER A 142 -7.72 -9.59 -0.06
N ASP A 143 -8.81 -9.90 -0.76
CA ASP A 143 -10.10 -10.26 -0.20
C ASP A 143 -10.41 -11.73 -0.55
N GLN A 144 -11.64 -12.17 -0.28
CA GLN A 144 -12.11 -13.53 -0.58
C GLN A 144 -12.12 -13.88 -2.08
N ASP A 145 -12.11 -12.88 -2.96
CA ASP A 145 -12.21 -13.04 -4.41
C ASP A 145 -10.83 -12.95 -5.10
N GLY A 146 -9.84 -12.33 -4.46
CA GLY A 146 -8.46 -12.33 -4.93
C GLY A 146 -7.62 -11.14 -4.47
N ALA A 147 -6.54 -10.87 -5.19
CA ALA A 147 -5.65 -9.73 -4.88
C ALA A 147 -6.33 -8.41 -5.24
N VAL A 148 -6.38 -7.48 -4.28
CA VAL A 148 -6.99 -6.16 -4.47
C VAL A 148 -5.91 -5.15 -4.86
N LEU A 149 -6.10 -4.53 -6.01
CA LEU A 149 -5.27 -3.46 -6.56
C LEU A 149 -6.08 -2.16 -6.62
N VAL A 150 -5.40 -1.04 -6.46
CA VAL A 150 -5.99 0.30 -6.58
C VAL A 150 -5.10 1.19 -7.41
N ASP A 151 -5.72 2.08 -8.18
CA ASP A 151 -5.00 3.13 -8.91
C ASP A 151 -5.03 4.42 -8.08
N LEU A 152 -3.92 4.75 -7.40
CA LEU A 152 -3.88 5.83 -6.41
C LEU A 152 -4.21 7.21 -7.00
N ARG A 153 -3.97 7.45 -8.30
CA ARG A 153 -4.32 8.73 -8.94
C ARG A 153 -5.83 8.96 -9.02
N ARG A 154 -6.64 7.91 -8.86
CA ARG A 154 -8.11 8.02 -8.87
C ARG A 154 -8.68 8.63 -7.60
N ALA A 155 -7.87 8.80 -6.57
CA ALA A 155 -8.21 9.66 -5.44
C ALA A 155 -8.41 11.12 -5.88
N SER A 156 -7.73 11.56 -6.96
CA SER A 156 -7.73 12.96 -7.43
C SER A 156 -7.43 13.93 -6.28
N GLY A 157 -6.33 13.68 -5.57
CA GLY A 157 -5.93 14.39 -4.37
C GLY A 157 -4.97 13.54 -3.54
N PHE A 158 -4.85 13.86 -2.25
CA PHE A 158 -4.04 13.07 -1.31
C PHE A 158 -4.79 11.82 -0.85
N VAL A 159 -4.06 10.71 -0.78
CA VAL A 159 -4.44 9.50 -0.03
C VAL A 159 -3.74 9.58 1.32
N ALA A 160 -4.49 9.71 2.41
CA ALA A 160 -3.90 9.75 3.74
C ALA A 160 -3.82 8.35 4.36
N LEU A 161 -2.71 8.09 5.04
CA LEU A 161 -2.57 6.95 5.93
C LEU A 161 -2.97 7.37 7.34
N ASP A 162 -3.92 6.64 7.95
CA ASP A 162 -4.32 6.79 9.35
C ASP A 162 -3.94 5.55 10.17
N GLY A 163 -4.09 5.65 11.49
CA GLY A 163 -3.75 4.60 12.43
C GLY A 163 -2.35 4.73 13.01
N ASP A 164 -1.82 3.59 13.46
CA ASP A 164 -0.57 3.53 14.20
C ASP A 164 0.63 3.97 13.35
N ARG A 165 1.53 4.76 13.95
CA ARG A 165 2.65 5.37 13.20
C ARG A 165 3.54 4.33 12.51
N THR A 166 3.85 3.22 13.17
CA THR A 166 4.72 2.20 12.56
C THR A 166 3.97 1.42 11.48
N ALA A 167 2.66 1.19 11.64
CA ALA A 167 1.82 0.63 10.57
C ALA A 167 1.79 1.55 9.35
N ARG A 168 1.55 2.85 9.51
CA ARG A 168 1.57 3.82 8.40
C ARG A 168 2.91 3.84 7.66
N ALA A 169 4.03 3.85 8.39
CA ALA A 169 5.36 3.80 7.79
C ALA A 169 5.61 2.50 7.00
N ALA A 170 5.22 1.36 7.57
CA ALA A 170 5.28 0.06 6.91
C ALA A 170 4.50 0.04 5.59
N VAL A 171 3.28 0.59 5.59
CA VAL A 171 2.41 0.70 4.41
C VAL A 171 3.00 1.60 3.36
N ALA A 172 3.42 2.81 3.74
CA ALA A 172 4.06 3.75 2.82
C ALA A 172 5.28 3.13 2.14
N ARG A 173 6.13 2.42 2.92
CA ARG A 173 7.33 1.77 2.41
C ARG A 173 6.98 0.71 1.38
N ARG A 174 5.92 -0.06 1.62
CA ARG A 174 5.47 -1.12 0.73
C ARG A 174 4.80 -0.60 -0.55
N ILE A 175 4.07 0.51 -0.46
CA ILE A 175 3.56 1.23 -1.62
C ILE A 175 4.72 1.73 -2.48
N VAL A 176 5.71 2.38 -1.88
CA VAL A 176 6.90 2.86 -2.60
C VAL A 176 7.70 1.72 -3.22
N ASP A 177 7.86 0.61 -2.50
CA ASP A 177 8.54 -0.58 -3.01
C ASP A 177 7.84 -1.09 -4.27
N GLN A 178 6.52 -1.31 -4.21
CA GLN A 178 5.73 -1.76 -5.37
C GLN A 178 5.86 -0.81 -6.58
N VAL A 179 5.71 0.50 -6.38
CA VAL A 179 5.83 1.48 -7.47
C VAL A 179 7.22 1.44 -8.13
N ARG A 180 8.27 1.10 -7.38
CA ARG A 180 9.62 1.02 -7.95
C ARG A 180 9.93 -0.27 -8.67
N THR A 181 9.26 -1.34 -8.29
CA THR A 181 9.77 -2.67 -8.55
C THR A 181 8.75 -3.60 -9.20
N ASP A 182 7.48 -3.24 -9.25
CA ASP A 182 6.47 -4.03 -9.96
C ASP A 182 6.59 -3.79 -11.48
N PRO A 183 6.37 -4.82 -12.33
CA PRO A 183 6.64 -4.74 -13.77
C PRO A 183 5.88 -3.62 -14.49
N TRP A 184 4.67 -3.29 -14.03
CA TRP A 184 3.82 -2.24 -14.60
C TRP A 184 4.15 -0.82 -14.11
N SER A 185 5.02 -0.69 -13.11
CA SER A 185 5.41 0.60 -12.53
C SER A 185 6.88 0.95 -12.78
N VAL A 186 7.60 0.14 -13.57
CA VAL A 186 9.02 0.34 -13.87
C VAL A 186 9.28 1.75 -14.41
N GLY A 187 10.25 2.44 -13.78
CA GLY A 187 10.65 3.80 -14.16
C GLY A 187 9.77 4.90 -13.60
N THR A 188 8.77 4.59 -12.77
CA THR A 188 7.92 5.59 -12.13
C THR A 188 8.72 6.37 -11.08
N PRO A 189 8.88 7.71 -11.21
CA PRO A 189 9.55 8.53 -10.22
C PRO A 189 8.79 8.52 -8.89
N VAL A 190 9.56 8.46 -7.80
CA VAL A 190 9.05 8.60 -6.43
C VAL A 190 9.72 9.80 -5.77
N LEU A 191 8.96 10.86 -5.55
CA LEU A 191 9.40 12.07 -4.88
C LEU A 191 8.95 12.08 -3.43
N THR A 192 9.77 12.62 -2.53
CA THR A 192 9.44 12.75 -1.11
C THR A 192 9.52 14.19 -0.65
N VAL A 193 8.55 14.65 0.14
CA VAL A 193 8.51 16.01 0.70
C VAL A 193 8.36 15.96 2.21
N GLY A 194 9.28 16.61 2.92
CA GLY A 194 9.26 16.68 4.39
C GLY A 194 9.58 15.35 5.10
N ILE A 195 10.01 14.33 4.36
CA ILE A 195 10.49 13.05 4.89
C ILE A 195 12.00 13.13 5.04
N ARG A 196 12.51 12.76 6.22
CA ARG A 196 13.94 12.82 6.52
C ARG A 196 14.54 11.42 6.50
N GLY A 197 15.66 11.27 5.79
CA GLY A 197 16.42 10.02 5.74
C GLY A 197 15.87 9.02 4.72
N GLY A 198 16.65 7.97 4.46
CA GLY A 198 16.34 6.90 3.50
C GLY A 198 15.23 5.94 3.93
N GLU A 199 14.18 6.45 4.60
CA GLU A 199 12.99 5.69 5.02
C GLU A 199 12.36 4.92 3.84
N PHE A 200 12.49 5.49 2.65
CA PHE A 200 12.06 4.91 1.39
C PHE A 200 13.23 4.63 0.43
N GLY A 201 14.44 4.34 0.93
CA GLY A 201 15.61 4.10 0.09
C GLY A 201 15.98 5.30 -0.81
N ALA A 202 16.33 5.04 -2.07
CA ALA A 202 16.71 6.05 -3.08
C ALA A 202 15.51 6.86 -3.61
N ALA A 203 14.74 7.49 -2.72
CA ALA A 203 13.71 8.46 -3.11
C ALA A 203 14.33 9.85 -3.24
N ASP A 204 13.93 10.61 -4.25
CA ASP A 204 14.39 11.98 -4.40
C ASP A 204 13.67 12.86 -3.38
N ALA A 205 14.40 13.36 -2.39
CA ALA A 205 13.89 14.34 -1.44
C ALA A 205 13.87 15.72 -2.09
N VAL A 206 12.67 16.30 -2.18
CA VAL A 206 12.43 17.59 -2.86
C VAL A 206 11.69 18.54 -1.94
N SER A 207 11.80 19.84 -2.24
CA SER A 207 10.98 20.89 -1.64
C SER A 207 9.52 20.84 -2.14
N VAL A 208 8.62 21.53 -1.45
CA VAL A 208 7.21 21.65 -1.90
C VAL A 208 7.14 22.34 -3.27
N GLY A 209 7.93 23.40 -3.48
CA GLY A 209 7.99 24.09 -4.78
C GLY A 209 8.47 23.21 -5.94
N GLU A 210 9.48 22.36 -5.72
CA GLU A 210 9.92 21.38 -6.72
C GLU A 210 8.86 20.31 -7.00
N ALA A 211 8.17 19.83 -5.97
CA ALA A 211 7.04 18.91 -6.14
C ALA A 211 5.89 19.55 -6.94
N VAL A 212 5.56 20.82 -6.66
CA VAL A 212 4.59 21.61 -7.45
C VAL A 212 5.03 21.69 -8.90
N ALA A 213 6.30 22.00 -9.17
CA ALA A 213 6.82 22.07 -10.53
C ALA A 213 6.74 20.73 -11.27
N ALA A 214 7.08 19.61 -10.60
CA ALA A 214 7.00 18.28 -11.18
C ALA A 214 5.55 17.86 -11.52
N VAL A 215 4.62 18.05 -10.57
CA VAL A 215 3.20 17.73 -10.77
C VAL A 215 2.57 18.67 -11.81
N ALA A 216 2.95 19.95 -11.84
CA ALA A 216 2.45 20.90 -12.84
C ALA A 216 2.93 20.58 -14.25
N ALA A 217 4.20 20.18 -14.41
CA ALA A 217 4.75 19.73 -15.69
C ALA A 217 4.08 18.45 -16.17
N ASP A 218 3.70 17.57 -15.23
CA ASP A 218 2.99 16.30 -15.45
C ASP A 218 3.69 15.38 -16.47
N ALA A 219 4.95 15.62 -16.87
CA ALA A 219 5.57 15.01 -18.05
C ALA A 219 5.51 13.47 -18.05
N THR A 220 5.68 12.87 -16.87
CA THR A 220 5.56 11.44 -16.60
C THR A 220 4.61 11.21 -15.42
N PRO A 221 3.94 10.04 -15.35
CA PRO A 221 3.29 9.64 -14.10
C PRO A 221 4.31 9.55 -12.97
N GLY A 222 3.86 9.69 -11.73
CA GLY A 222 4.74 9.67 -10.57
C GLY A 222 4.00 9.49 -9.25
N LEU A 223 4.75 9.08 -8.22
CA LEU A 223 4.26 9.02 -6.85
C LEU A 223 4.92 10.12 -6.02
N LEU A 224 4.10 10.97 -5.41
CA LEU A 224 4.53 11.91 -4.40
C LEU A 224 4.22 11.36 -3.01
N VAL A 225 5.22 11.25 -2.14
CA VAL A 225 5.02 10.89 -0.73
C VAL A 225 5.34 12.09 0.14
N VAL A 226 4.40 12.47 1.00
CA VAL A 226 4.55 13.60 1.91
C VAL A 226 4.41 13.15 3.34
N HIS A 227 5.17 13.73 4.27
CA HIS A 227 4.99 13.41 5.69
C HIS A 227 3.58 13.80 6.18
N GLY A 228 3.06 14.92 5.68
CA GLY A 228 1.69 15.42 5.86
C GLY A 228 1.36 16.39 4.73
N VAL A 229 0.09 16.70 4.51
CA VAL A 229 -0.33 17.62 3.44
C VAL A 229 0.35 18.99 3.65
N PRO A 230 1.13 19.50 2.68
CA PRO A 230 1.80 20.78 2.85
C PRO A 230 0.80 21.92 3.02
N GLY A 231 1.09 22.84 3.95
CA GLY A 231 0.32 24.07 4.14
C GLY A 231 0.75 25.21 3.20
N GLY A 232 0.19 26.40 3.43
CA GLY A 232 0.60 27.63 2.74
C GLY A 232 0.04 27.79 1.32
N SER A 233 0.63 28.70 0.54
CA SER A 233 0.24 28.92 -0.87
C SER A 233 0.66 27.76 -1.77
N GLU A 234 1.89 27.27 -1.62
CA GLU A 234 2.42 26.16 -2.44
C GLU A 234 1.69 24.85 -2.17
N GLY A 235 1.37 24.54 -0.92
CA GLY A 235 0.60 23.35 -0.58
C GLY A 235 -0.83 23.36 -1.14
N ARG A 236 -1.49 24.53 -1.14
CA ARG A 236 -2.80 24.71 -1.78
C ARG A 236 -2.71 24.56 -3.29
N GLU A 237 -1.65 25.06 -3.91
CA GLU A 237 -1.44 24.88 -5.35
C GLU A 237 -1.16 23.41 -5.69
N LEU A 238 -0.33 22.72 -4.90
CA LEU A 238 -0.10 21.29 -5.04
C LEU A 238 -1.40 20.49 -4.96
N ALA A 239 -2.25 20.76 -3.95
CA ALA A 239 -3.55 20.12 -3.80
C ALA A 239 -4.44 20.36 -5.04
N ARG A 240 -4.53 21.60 -5.52
CA ARG A 240 -5.28 21.94 -6.74
C ARG A 240 -4.75 21.18 -7.97
N LEU A 241 -3.43 21.05 -8.11
CA LEU A 241 -2.82 20.33 -9.23
C LEU A 241 -3.16 18.83 -9.20
N LEU A 242 -3.15 18.22 -8.01
CA LEU A 242 -3.50 16.81 -7.82
C LEU A 242 -5.00 16.53 -8.04
N GLU A 243 -5.86 17.52 -7.82
CA GLU A 243 -7.30 17.44 -8.10
C GLU A 243 -7.65 17.56 -9.60
N ARG A 244 -6.67 17.90 -10.45
CA ARG A 244 -6.91 18.06 -11.88
C ARG A 244 -7.37 16.74 -12.51
N PRO A 245 -8.51 16.71 -13.22
CA PRO A 245 -8.93 15.53 -13.96
C PRO A 245 -7.84 15.09 -14.95
N GLY A 246 -7.49 13.80 -14.91
CA GLY A 246 -6.47 13.24 -15.80
C GLY A 246 -5.02 13.46 -15.36
N GLY A 247 -4.78 14.04 -14.18
CA GLY A 247 -3.44 14.12 -13.60
C GLY A 247 -2.80 12.73 -13.50
N ARG A 248 -1.49 12.65 -13.80
CA ARG A 248 -0.75 11.38 -13.81
C ARG A 248 -0.01 11.11 -12.50
N TRP A 249 -0.09 12.03 -11.56
CA TRP A 249 0.53 11.93 -10.25
C TRP A 249 -0.45 11.42 -9.19
N ALA A 250 0.02 10.47 -8.39
CA ALA A 250 -0.63 10.08 -7.14
C ALA A 250 0.11 10.74 -5.96
N ALA A 251 -0.62 11.07 -4.90
CA ALA A 251 -0.04 11.64 -3.69
C ALA A 251 -0.44 10.86 -2.44
N LEU A 252 0.56 10.42 -1.67
CA LEU A 252 0.40 9.69 -0.42
C LEU A 252 0.84 10.57 0.75
N SER A 253 -0.06 10.83 1.69
CA SER A 253 0.27 11.48 2.97
C SER A 253 0.49 10.43 4.04
N MET A 254 1.66 10.45 4.66
CA MET A 254 1.98 9.59 5.79
C MET A 254 1.25 10.00 7.07
N SER A 255 0.59 11.16 7.10
CA SER A 255 -0.23 11.63 8.22
C SER A 255 -1.70 11.77 7.85
N PRO A 256 -2.62 11.53 8.81
CA PRO A 256 -4.03 11.84 8.63
C PRO A 256 -4.20 13.31 8.27
N ASP A 257 -5.11 13.60 7.34
CA ASP A 257 -5.42 14.97 6.96
C ASP A 257 -6.88 15.08 6.52
N PRO A 258 -7.65 16.08 6.99
CA PRO A 258 -9.04 16.26 6.60
C PRO A 258 -9.25 16.63 5.13
N LEU A 259 -8.19 17.05 4.42
CA LEU A 259 -8.23 17.33 2.98
C LEU A 259 -7.92 16.09 2.13
N ALA A 260 -7.61 14.95 2.75
CA ALA A 260 -7.40 13.71 2.02
C ALA A 260 -8.70 13.24 1.36
N ARG A 261 -8.58 12.75 0.13
CA ARG A 261 -9.70 12.25 -0.65
C ARG A 261 -10.05 10.81 -0.28
N TRP A 262 -9.02 10.02 0.00
CA TRP A 262 -9.14 8.67 0.55
C TRP A 262 -8.36 8.60 1.85
N THR A 263 -8.84 7.79 2.78
CA THR A 263 -8.14 7.49 4.04
C THR A 263 -8.00 5.99 4.19
N LEU A 264 -6.77 5.53 4.41
CA LEU A 264 -6.45 4.13 4.68
C LEU A 264 -6.11 3.97 6.17
N ASP A 265 -7.02 3.40 6.96
CA ASP A 265 -6.76 3.04 8.36
C ASP A 265 -5.82 1.83 8.41
N CYS A 266 -4.56 2.08 8.77
CA CYS A 266 -3.48 1.11 8.76
C CYS A 266 -3.34 0.46 10.13
N ARG A 267 -3.59 -0.85 10.21
CA ARG A 267 -3.49 -1.62 11.45
C ARG A 267 -2.18 -2.39 11.54
N ARG A 268 -1.79 -2.73 12.76
CA ARG A 268 -0.51 -3.40 13.06
C ARG A 268 -0.46 -4.85 12.56
N ASP A 269 -1.61 -5.47 12.36
CA ASP A 269 -1.77 -6.84 11.86
C ASP A 269 -1.72 -6.95 10.32
N GLY A 270 -1.47 -5.83 9.63
CA GLY A 270 -1.46 -5.75 8.17
C GLY A 270 -2.86 -5.67 7.55
N THR A 271 -3.89 -5.40 8.36
CA THR A 271 -5.25 -5.10 7.89
C THR A 271 -5.38 -3.62 7.56
N PHE A 272 -6.12 -3.32 6.49
CA PHE A 272 -6.50 -1.97 6.08
C PHE A 272 -8.00 -1.85 6.05
N VAL A 273 -8.49 -0.71 6.50
CA VAL A 273 -9.90 -0.34 6.35
C VAL A 273 -9.98 0.99 5.64
N SER A 274 -10.83 1.06 4.63
CA SER A 274 -11.14 2.29 3.90
C SER A 274 -12.60 2.24 3.48
N ASP A 275 -13.24 3.41 3.45
CA ASP A 275 -14.63 3.51 3.00
C ASP A 275 -14.77 3.13 1.52
N GLU A 276 -13.71 3.36 0.74
CA GLU A 276 -13.65 3.10 -0.69
C GLU A 276 -13.37 1.63 -1.03
N PHE A 277 -12.57 0.94 -0.21
CA PHE A 277 -12.06 -0.40 -0.52
C PHE A 277 -12.57 -1.49 0.41
N GLY A 278 -13.23 -1.13 1.50
CA GLY A 278 -13.64 -2.04 2.56
C GLY A 278 -12.45 -2.52 3.38
N VAL A 279 -12.52 -3.79 3.82
CA VAL A 279 -11.46 -4.42 4.61
C VAL A 279 -10.60 -5.27 3.70
N VAL A 280 -9.30 -4.98 3.64
CA VAL A 280 -8.31 -5.77 2.89
C VAL A 280 -7.15 -6.14 3.79
N ARG A 281 -6.49 -7.27 3.54
CA ARG A 281 -5.39 -7.76 4.37
C ARG A 281 -4.13 -8.02 3.55
N TRP A 282 -2.99 -7.52 4.01
CA TRP A 282 -1.72 -7.68 3.32
C TRP A 282 -1.20 -9.11 3.35
N VAL A 283 -1.31 -9.76 4.52
CA VAL A 283 -0.66 -11.04 4.82
C VAL A 283 -1.15 -12.16 3.91
N ASP A 284 -2.36 -12.02 3.37
CA ASP A 284 -3.01 -13.03 2.54
C ASP A 284 -2.56 -12.96 1.06
N GLN A 285 -1.82 -11.91 0.65
CA GLN A 285 -1.22 -11.84 -0.69
C GLN A 285 -0.16 -12.93 -0.94
N LEU A 286 0.44 -13.48 0.13
CA LEU A 286 1.40 -14.58 0.05
C LEU A 286 0.73 -15.96 0.02
N LEU A 287 -0.51 -16.07 0.51
CA LEU A 287 -1.22 -17.34 0.66
C LEU A 287 -2.21 -17.62 -0.48
N SER A 288 -2.61 -16.59 -1.23
CA SER A 288 -3.63 -16.69 -2.28
C SER A 288 -3.19 -17.50 -3.52
N THR A 289 -1.92 -17.93 -3.61
CA THR A 289 -1.46 -18.82 -4.69
C THR A 289 -1.71 -20.31 -4.41
N VAL A 290 -2.15 -20.69 -3.21
CA VAL A 290 -2.41 -22.10 -2.84
C VAL A 290 -3.86 -22.31 -2.41
N ALA A 291 -4.81 -21.94 -3.28
CA ALA A 291 -6.08 -22.66 -3.29
C ALA A 291 -5.79 -24.03 -3.95
N ALA A 292 -5.41 -24.98 -3.10
CA ALA A 292 -5.14 -26.35 -3.46
C ALA A 292 -6.28 -26.91 -4.31
N VAL A 293 -5.90 -27.50 -5.45
CA VAL A 293 -6.73 -28.48 -6.15
C VAL A 293 -7.20 -29.48 -5.09
N PRO A 294 -8.52 -29.73 -4.91
CA PRO A 294 -8.95 -30.83 -4.08
C PRO A 294 -8.34 -32.08 -4.71
N VAL A 295 -7.44 -32.75 -3.99
CA VAL A 295 -6.97 -34.08 -4.37
C VAL A 295 -8.21 -34.95 -4.28
N GLU A 296 -8.80 -35.23 -5.42
CA GLU A 296 -9.81 -36.27 -5.58
C GLU A 296 -9.12 -37.57 -5.14
N ASP A 297 -9.61 -38.13 -4.04
CA ASP A 297 -9.07 -39.34 -3.42
C ASP A 297 -9.35 -40.50 -4.39
N ASP A 298 -8.42 -40.73 -5.32
CA ASP A 298 -8.48 -41.77 -6.34
C ASP A 298 -8.16 -43.14 -5.70
N ALA A 299 -9.02 -43.53 -4.76
CA ALA A 299 -8.99 -44.79 -4.06
C ALA A 299 -10.12 -45.71 -4.55
N THR A 300 -10.33 -45.83 -5.88
CA THR A 300 -11.32 -46.81 -6.41
C THR A 300 -11.10 -47.31 -7.85
N VAL A 301 -9.87 -47.32 -8.40
CA VAL A 301 -9.67 -47.82 -9.80
C VAL A 301 -8.69 -49.00 -9.93
N VAL A 302 -8.11 -49.54 -8.85
CA VAL A 302 -7.13 -50.66 -8.97
C VAL A 302 -7.73 -52.07 -8.80
N GLU A 303 -9.04 -52.24 -8.63
CA GLU A 303 -9.64 -53.58 -8.42
C GLU A 303 -10.44 -54.16 -9.61
N GLU A 304 -10.33 -53.59 -10.82
CA GLU A 304 -11.02 -54.13 -12.02
C GLU A 304 -10.09 -54.57 -13.17
N LEU A 305 -8.81 -54.83 -12.87
CA LEU A 305 -7.85 -55.43 -13.82
C LEU A 305 -7.21 -56.74 -13.31
N ARG A 306 -7.87 -57.40 -12.35
CA ARG A 306 -7.56 -58.79 -11.94
C ARG A 306 -8.84 -59.60 -11.73
N ALA A 307 -9.58 -59.84 -12.82
CA ALA A 307 -10.52 -60.95 -12.95
C ALA A 307 -10.58 -61.39 -14.41
#